data_AF-A0A0F9JKA0-F1
#
_entry.id   AF-A0A0F9JKA0-F1
#
_cell.length_a   1.000
_cell.length_b   1.000
_cell.length_c   1.000
_cell.angle_alpha   90.00
_cell.angle_beta   90.00
_cell.angle_gamma   90.00
#
_symmetry.space_group_name_H-M   'P 1'
#
loop_
_entity.id
_entity.type
_entity.pdbx_description
1 polymer ?
#
loop_
_entity_poly.entity_id
_entity_poly.type
_entity_poly.pdbx_seq_one_letter_code
_entity_poly.pdbx_strand_id
1 'polypeptide(L)'
;MHPISQDKWITNIDAKSNKLIRRRLSPLHRSYIDIFDELIRIPDLISNPNLIIEIFLVQTEEIRKNDGKGSWRRRGWSICDQKLIGVLGKKEFNNPYDFLDFIPKSLDVPFTNFELAQSLNKPIGLARKMSYCLRKMGLLKVIGKRGKYLLYGF
;
A
#
# COMPACT_ATOMS: atom_id res chain seq x y z
N MET A 1 -7.21 -11.50 5.72
CA MET A 1 -7.85 -10.43 4.93
C MET A 1 -7.28 -9.06 5.31
N HIS A 2 -6.96 -8.20 4.33
CA HIS A 2 -6.53 -6.82 4.54
C HIS A 2 -7.14 -5.87 3.48
N PRO A 3 -7.85 -4.79 3.88
CA PRO A 3 -8.39 -3.81 2.93
C PRO A 3 -7.38 -2.72 2.59
N ILE A 4 -7.23 -2.43 1.30
CA ILE A 4 -6.50 -1.27 0.77
C ILE A 4 -7.52 -0.28 0.24
N SER A 5 -7.57 0.92 0.85
CA SER A 5 -8.37 2.02 0.32
C SER A 5 -7.73 2.54 -0.97
N GLN A 6 -8.17 1.99 -2.12
CA GLN A 6 -7.76 2.43 -3.44
C GLN A 6 -8.18 3.89 -3.64
N ASP A 7 -9.45 4.16 -3.39
CA ASP A 7 -10.03 5.49 -3.46
C ASP A 7 -10.56 5.91 -2.10
N LYS A 8 -10.35 7.18 -1.77
CA LYS A 8 -10.84 7.76 -0.52
C LYS A 8 -11.51 9.09 -0.78
N TRP A 9 -12.81 9.15 -0.52
CA TRP A 9 -13.54 10.40 -0.41
C TRP A 9 -13.24 11.06 0.94
N ILE A 10 -13.07 12.38 0.94
CA ILE A 10 -12.93 13.19 2.14
C ILE A 10 -14.15 14.10 2.20
N THR A 11 -14.97 13.89 3.22
CA THR A 11 -16.21 14.62 3.46
C THR A 11 -16.05 15.51 4.67
N ASN A 12 -16.05 16.82 4.47
CA ASN A 12 -15.92 17.81 5.51
C ASN A 12 -17.31 18.28 5.95
N ILE A 13 -17.60 18.20 7.24
CA ILE A 13 -18.86 18.65 7.84
C ILE A 13 -18.63 19.79 8.83
N ASP A 14 -19.63 20.65 8.95
CA ASP A 14 -19.67 21.71 9.96
C ASP A 14 -19.79 21.13 11.36
N ALA A 15 -19.10 21.75 12.33
CA ALA A 15 -19.00 21.19 13.66
C ALA A 15 -20.31 21.26 14.46
N LYS A 16 -21.14 22.26 14.21
CA LYS A 16 -22.38 22.50 14.99
C LYS A 16 -23.58 21.84 14.33
N SER A 17 -23.72 22.03 13.03
CA SER A 17 -24.89 21.61 12.26
C SER A 17 -24.74 20.22 11.61
N ASN A 18 -23.54 19.64 11.60
CA ASN A 18 -23.19 18.44 10.84
C ASN A 18 -23.51 18.53 9.34
N LYS A 19 -23.75 19.74 8.81
CA LYS A 19 -24.03 19.96 7.39
C LYS A 19 -22.75 19.76 6.57
N LEU A 20 -22.92 19.22 5.37
CA LEU A 20 -21.84 19.07 4.40
C LEU A 20 -21.27 20.45 4.02
N ILE A 21 -19.96 20.62 4.17
CA ILE A 21 -19.23 21.80 3.67
C ILE A 21 -18.66 21.50 2.28
N ARG A 22 -17.98 20.37 2.14
CA ARG A 22 -17.43 19.92 0.86
C ARG A 22 -17.13 18.43 0.88
N ARG A 23 -17.14 17.84 -0.31
CA ARG A 23 -16.72 16.46 -0.57
C ARG A 23 -15.75 16.44 -1.73
N ARG A 24 -14.65 15.72 -1.60
CA ARG A 24 -13.66 15.57 -2.68
C ARG A 24 -12.99 14.21 -2.63
N LEU A 25 -12.46 13.78 -3.76
CA LEU A 25 -11.57 12.62 -3.80
C LEU A 25 -10.17 13.00 -3.28
N SER A 26 -9.55 12.09 -2.54
CA SER A 26 -8.14 12.16 -2.20
C SER A 26 -7.30 11.94 -3.46
N PRO A 27 -6.22 12.70 -3.70
CA PRO A 27 -5.34 12.47 -4.84
C PRO A 27 -4.51 11.19 -4.68
N LEU A 28 -4.44 10.61 -3.48
CA LEU A 28 -3.75 9.36 -3.24
C LEU A 28 -4.63 8.19 -3.70
N HIS A 29 -4.16 7.48 -4.72
CA HIS A 29 -4.74 6.25 -5.21
C HIS A 29 -3.84 5.06 -4.90
N ARG A 30 -4.38 4.08 -4.18
CA ARG A 30 -3.67 2.84 -3.82
C ARG A 30 -4.10 1.68 -4.71
N SER A 31 -3.31 0.62 -4.65
CA SER A 31 -3.37 -0.57 -5.49
C SER A 31 -2.89 -1.78 -4.69
N TYR A 32 -3.03 -2.97 -5.25
CA TYR A 32 -2.63 -4.21 -4.56
C TYR A 32 -1.17 -4.20 -4.08
N ILE A 33 -0.25 -3.60 -4.84
CA ILE A 33 1.17 -3.55 -4.48
C ILE A 33 1.45 -2.73 -3.21
N ASP A 34 0.53 -1.84 -2.81
CA ASP A 34 0.69 -1.07 -1.58
C ASP A 34 0.54 -1.96 -0.31
N ILE A 35 0.20 -3.25 -0.46
CA ILE A 35 0.23 -4.24 0.62
C ILE A 35 1.60 -4.38 1.28
N PHE A 36 2.69 -4.11 0.56
CA PHE A 36 4.04 -4.15 1.11
C PHE A 36 4.27 -3.10 2.21
N ASP A 37 3.42 -2.09 2.34
CA ASP A 37 3.45 -1.19 3.51
C ASP A 37 3.08 -1.91 4.82
N GLU A 38 2.30 -2.99 4.73
CA GLU A 38 1.85 -3.79 5.88
C GLU A 38 2.68 -5.06 6.04
N LEU A 39 3.03 -5.75 4.94
CA LEU A 39 3.78 -7.01 4.97
C LEU A 39 5.16 -6.88 5.62
N ILE A 40 5.77 -5.69 5.62
CA ILE A 40 7.03 -5.44 6.33
C ILE A 40 6.95 -5.71 7.84
N ARG A 41 5.74 -5.76 8.43
CA ARG A 41 5.55 -6.06 9.85
C ARG A 41 5.57 -7.56 10.15
N ILE A 42 5.30 -8.40 9.14
CA ILE A 42 5.19 -9.85 9.28
C ILE A 42 5.89 -10.62 8.13
N PRO A 43 7.08 -10.19 7.67
CA PRO A 43 7.64 -10.68 6.41
C PRO A 43 7.99 -12.18 6.48
N ASP A 44 8.39 -12.66 7.67
CA ASP A 44 8.78 -14.06 7.89
C ASP A 44 7.54 -14.99 8.03
N LEU A 45 6.34 -14.45 8.30
CA LEU A 45 5.10 -15.25 8.38
C LEU A 45 4.52 -15.61 7.01
N ILE A 46 4.88 -14.87 5.96
CA ILE A 46 4.27 -15.01 4.63
C ILE A 46 4.62 -16.34 3.97
N SER A 47 5.75 -16.95 4.35
CA SER A 47 6.17 -18.27 3.88
C SER A 47 5.48 -19.44 4.60
N ASN A 48 4.55 -19.19 5.52
CA ASN A 48 3.80 -20.25 6.18
C ASN A 48 2.75 -20.85 5.22
N PRO A 49 2.76 -22.16 4.95
CA PRO A 49 1.81 -22.81 4.02
C PRO A 49 0.34 -22.73 4.47
N ASN A 50 0.09 -22.43 5.76
CA ASN A 50 -1.25 -22.29 6.31
C ASN A 50 -1.72 -20.83 6.35
N LEU A 51 -0.97 -19.89 5.78
CA LEU A 51 -1.33 -18.48 5.74
C LEU A 51 -1.85 -18.09 4.35
N ILE A 52 -3.09 -17.60 4.30
CA ILE A 52 -3.70 -17.01 3.12
C ILE A 52 -3.87 -15.52 3.33
N ILE A 53 -3.40 -14.72 2.37
CA ILE A 53 -3.55 -13.27 2.38
C ILE A 53 -4.55 -12.84 1.31
N GLU A 54 -5.74 -12.46 1.75
CA GLU A 54 -6.72 -11.82 0.88
C GLU A 54 -6.58 -10.30 0.96
N ILE A 55 -6.40 -9.66 -0.19
CA ILE A 55 -6.33 -8.21 -0.34
C ILE A 55 -7.60 -7.73 -1.03
N PHE A 56 -8.26 -6.75 -0.41
CA PHE A 56 -9.44 -6.12 -0.99
C PHE A 56 -9.12 -4.68 -1.38
N LEU A 57 -9.36 -4.31 -2.63
CA LEU A 57 -9.41 -2.90 -3.00
C LEU A 57 -10.78 -2.36 -2.64
N VAL A 58 -10.81 -1.28 -1.89
CA VAL A 58 -12.05 -0.67 -1.42
C VAL A 58 -12.07 0.81 -1.70
N GLN A 59 -13.28 1.33 -1.90
CA GLN A 59 -13.54 2.75 -1.85
C GLN A 59 -14.03 3.11 -0.45
N THR A 60 -13.45 4.14 0.16
CA THR A 60 -13.82 4.59 1.51
C THR A 60 -14.23 6.06 1.52
N GLU A 61 -14.98 6.46 2.55
CA GLU A 61 -15.29 7.86 2.87
C GLU A 61 -14.78 8.17 4.26
N GLU A 62 -13.89 9.16 4.38
CA GLU A 62 -13.42 9.69 5.65
C GLU A 62 -14.17 10.99 5.96
N ILE A 63 -14.98 10.98 7.01
CA ILE A 63 -15.76 12.12 7.45
C ILE A 63 -14.94 12.91 8.46
N ARG A 64 -14.83 14.22 8.22
CA ARG A 64 -14.04 15.15 9.02
C ARG A 64 -14.85 16.30 9.54
N LYS A 65 -14.60 16.66 10.79
CA LYS A 65 -15.29 17.74 11.50
C LYS A 65 -14.32 18.88 11.81
N ASN A 66 -14.74 20.13 11.57
CA ASN A 66 -13.92 21.31 11.86
C ASN A 66 -14.09 21.78 13.32
N ASP A 67 -13.61 20.98 14.26
CA ASP A 67 -13.72 21.26 15.69
C ASP A 67 -12.42 21.80 16.32
N GLY A 68 -11.37 21.98 15.50
CA GLY A 68 -10.06 22.45 15.95
C GLY A 68 -9.25 21.40 16.72
N LYS A 69 -9.75 20.18 16.91
CA LYS A 69 -9.11 19.12 17.71
C LYS A 69 -8.30 18.14 16.85
N GLY A 70 -8.33 18.31 15.54
CA GLY A 70 -7.61 17.47 14.60
C GLY A 70 -6.11 17.75 14.56
N SER A 71 -5.35 16.86 13.90
CA SER A 71 -3.90 17.02 13.76
C SER A 71 -3.52 18.28 12.97
N TRP A 72 -2.32 18.82 13.23
CA TRP A 72 -1.79 19.98 12.48
C TRP A 72 -1.77 19.74 10.97
N ARG A 73 -1.42 18.51 10.53
CA ARG A 73 -1.41 18.12 9.11
C ARG A 73 -2.79 18.22 8.47
N ARG A 74 -3.85 18.06 9.27
CA ARG A 74 -5.25 18.24 8.84
C ARG A 74 -5.80 19.62 9.21
N ARG A 75 -4.96 20.57 9.65
CA ARG A 75 -5.35 21.95 10.02
C ARG A 75 -6.52 22.00 11.01
N GLY A 76 -6.48 21.16 12.05
CA GLY A 76 -7.50 21.13 13.10
C GLY A 76 -8.76 20.31 12.76
N TRP A 77 -8.85 19.71 11.56
CA TRP A 77 -9.97 18.82 11.22
C TRP A 77 -9.82 17.44 11.86
N SER A 78 -10.75 17.10 12.74
CA SER A 78 -10.85 15.77 13.38
C SER A 78 -11.47 14.77 12.42
N ILE A 79 -11.00 13.52 12.43
CA ILE A 79 -11.66 12.42 11.72
C ILE A 79 -12.70 11.87 12.69
N CYS A 80 -13.96 11.94 12.31
CA CYS A 80 -15.06 11.51 13.17
C CYS A 80 -15.65 10.16 12.74
N ASP A 81 -15.50 9.79 11.47
CA ASP A 81 -15.97 8.50 10.97
C ASP A 81 -15.18 8.08 9.71
N GLN A 82 -15.15 6.78 9.44
CA GLN A 82 -14.67 6.23 8.17
C GLN A 82 -15.61 5.12 7.71
N LYS A 83 -16.22 5.31 6.54
CA LYS A 83 -17.19 4.38 5.96
C LYS A 83 -16.59 3.62 4.79
N LEU A 84 -16.96 2.35 4.68
CA LEU A 84 -16.80 1.58 3.45
C LEU A 84 -17.89 2.00 2.47
N ILE A 85 -17.51 2.49 1.29
CA ILE A 85 -18.46 2.83 0.22
C ILE A 85 -18.69 1.61 -0.67
N GLY A 86 -17.64 0.87 -0.99
CA GLY A 86 -17.75 -0.30 -1.85
C GLY A 86 -16.46 -1.10 -1.95
N VAL A 87 -16.61 -2.34 -2.39
CA VAL A 87 -15.49 -3.24 -2.73
C VAL A 87 -15.27 -3.17 -4.24
N LEU A 88 -14.06 -2.81 -4.64
CA LEU A 88 -13.68 -2.62 -6.04
C LEU A 88 -12.98 -3.86 -6.61
N GLY A 89 -12.40 -4.69 -5.76
CA GLY A 89 -11.78 -5.93 -6.20
C GLY A 89 -11.21 -6.75 -5.04
N LYS A 90 -10.90 -8.01 -5.34
CA LYS A 90 -10.27 -8.96 -4.43
C LYS A 90 -9.12 -9.65 -5.16
N LYS A 91 -7.96 -9.81 -4.50
CA LYS A 91 -6.91 -10.72 -4.93
C LYS A 91 -6.47 -11.55 -3.73
N GLU A 92 -6.29 -12.84 -3.95
CA GLU A 92 -5.87 -13.80 -2.94
C GLU A 92 -4.44 -14.25 -3.23
N PHE A 93 -3.65 -14.41 -2.18
CA PHE A 93 -2.28 -14.89 -2.22
C PHE A 93 -2.19 -16.08 -1.27
N ASN A 94 -2.00 -17.25 -1.86
CA ASN A 94 -2.03 -18.54 -1.19
C ASN A 94 -0.62 -19.08 -0.93
N ASN A 95 0.38 -18.55 -1.64
CA ASN A 95 1.78 -18.90 -1.43
C ASN A 95 2.69 -17.68 -1.68
N PRO A 96 3.95 -17.72 -1.22
CA PRO A 96 4.88 -16.61 -1.43
C PRO A 96 5.14 -16.25 -2.89
N TYR A 97 5.18 -17.24 -3.80
CA TYR A 97 5.48 -17.01 -5.21
C TYR A 97 4.42 -16.14 -5.89
N ASP A 98 3.18 -16.11 -5.39
CA ASP A 98 2.13 -15.21 -5.88
C ASP A 98 2.54 -13.73 -5.79
N PHE A 99 3.44 -13.38 -4.85
CA PHE A 99 3.95 -12.00 -4.72
C PHE A 99 4.96 -11.63 -5.82
N LEU A 100 5.49 -12.59 -6.58
CA LEU A 100 6.33 -12.32 -7.75
C LEU A 100 5.55 -11.70 -8.91
N ASP A 101 4.22 -11.88 -8.96
CA ASP A 101 3.33 -11.21 -9.93
C ASP A 101 3.46 -9.69 -9.89
N PHE A 102 3.88 -9.13 -8.75
CA PHE A 102 4.10 -7.70 -8.63
C PHE A 102 5.37 -7.23 -9.33
N ILE A 103 6.33 -8.10 -9.65
CA ILE A 103 7.52 -7.72 -10.42
C ILE A 103 7.14 -7.66 -11.91
N PRO A 104 7.29 -6.50 -12.58
CA PRO A 104 7.02 -6.41 -14.01
C PRO A 104 7.91 -7.37 -14.81
N LYS A 105 7.32 -8.16 -15.71
CA LYS A 105 8.06 -9.10 -16.58
C LYS A 105 9.07 -8.42 -17.51
N SER A 106 8.91 -7.11 -17.73
CA SER A 106 9.82 -6.29 -18.52
C SER A 106 11.05 -5.80 -17.76
N LEU A 107 11.18 -6.11 -16.45
CA LEU A 107 12.32 -5.70 -15.64
C LEU A 107 13.45 -6.72 -15.77
N ASP A 108 14.61 -6.27 -16.24
CA ASP A 108 15.81 -7.10 -16.36
C ASP A 108 16.33 -7.58 -15.01
N VAL A 109 16.99 -8.75 -15.00
CA VAL A 109 17.63 -9.33 -13.81
C VAL A 109 19.15 -9.41 -14.04
N PRO A 110 19.99 -8.93 -13.10
CA PRO A 110 19.60 -8.32 -11.84
C PRO A 110 19.14 -6.88 -11.96
N PHE A 111 18.24 -6.49 -11.06
CA PHE A 111 17.76 -5.11 -10.92
C PHE A 111 18.12 -4.52 -9.56
N THR A 112 18.18 -3.20 -9.51
CA THR A 112 18.23 -2.40 -8.30
C THR A 112 16.83 -2.02 -7.85
N ASN A 113 16.69 -1.59 -6.59
CA ASN A 113 15.42 -1.02 -6.11
C ASN A 113 14.98 0.23 -6.90
N PHE A 114 15.93 0.94 -7.52
CA PHE A 114 15.62 2.11 -8.34
C PHE A 114 14.94 1.70 -9.65
N GLU A 115 15.51 0.73 -10.36
CA GLU A 115 14.91 0.17 -11.59
C GLU A 115 13.55 -0.47 -11.30
N LEU A 116 13.41 -1.19 -10.17
CA LEU A 116 12.12 -1.73 -9.71
C LEU A 116 11.09 -0.61 -9.44
N ALA A 117 11.48 0.48 -8.78
CA ALA A 117 10.58 1.59 -8.50
C ALA A 117 10.09 2.28 -9.78
N GLN A 118 10.99 2.47 -10.75
CA GLN A 118 10.67 3.06 -12.05
C GLN A 118 9.73 2.16 -12.85
N SER A 119 10.00 0.85 -12.94
CA SER A 119 9.15 -0.09 -13.68
C SER A 119 7.74 -0.21 -13.09
N LEU A 120 7.61 -0.03 -11.79
CA LEU A 120 6.32 -0.01 -11.08
C LEU A 120 5.59 1.33 -11.12
N ASN A 121 6.27 2.41 -11.54
CA ASN A 121 5.82 3.79 -11.34
C ASN A 121 5.42 4.08 -9.87
N LYS A 122 6.27 3.66 -8.93
CA LYS A 122 6.03 3.78 -7.48
C LYS A 122 7.19 4.45 -6.77
N PRO A 123 6.97 5.04 -5.57
CA PRO A 123 8.06 5.59 -4.77
C PRO A 123 9.10 4.53 -4.41
N ILE A 124 10.38 4.92 -4.40
CA ILE A 124 11.51 4.05 -4.03
C ILE A 124 11.33 3.37 -2.66
N GLY A 125 10.62 4.02 -1.74
CA GLY A 125 10.30 3.46 -0.44
C GLY A 125 9.48 2.17 -0.54
N LEU A 126 8.49 2.11 -1.45
CA LEU A 126 7.67 0.92 -1.64
C LEU A 126 8.48 -0.21 -2.28
N ALA A 127 9.29 0.08 -3.31
CA ALA A 127 10.17 -0.89 -3.94
C ALA A 127 11.16 -1.51 -2.94
N ARG A 128 11.71 -0.71 -2.02
CA ARG A 128 12.56 -1.20 -0.92
C ARG A 128 11.81 -2.17 -0.01
N LYS A 129 10.60 -1.81 0.43
CA LYS A 129 9.77 -2.70 1.26
C LYS A 129 9.45 -4.01 0.55
N MET A 130 9.07 -3.92 -0.73
CA MET A 130 8.86 -5.08 -1.59
C MET A 130 10.10 -5.97 -1.68
N SER A 131 11.27 -5.43 -2.04
CA SER A 131 12.51 -6.20 -2.10
C SER A 131 12.87 -6.85 -0.75
N TYR A 132 12.63 -6.16 0.36
CA TYR A 132 12.87 -6.68 1.70
C TYR A 132 11.95 -7.86 2.03
N CYS A 133 10.65 -7.73 1.79
CA CYS A 133 9.66 -8.79 2.00
C CYS A 133 9.97 -10.01 1.13
N LEU A 134 10.19 -9.82 -0.17
CA LEU A 134 10.52 -10.92 -1.10
C LEU A 134 11.82 -11.63 -0.73
N ARG A 135 12.81 -10.91 -0.19
CA ARG A 135 14.02 -11.51 0.37
C ARG A 135 13.74 -12.36 1.60
N LYS A 136 12.89 -11.89 2.52
CA LYS A 136 12.50 -12.66 3.71
C LYS A 136 11.67 -13.89 3.36
N MET A 137 10.91 -13.82 2.28
CA MET A 137 10.23 -14.98 1.70
C MET A 137 11.17 -15.98 1.01
N GLY A 138 12.44 -15.63 0.82
CA GLY A 138 13.42 -16.46 0.10
C GLY A 138 13.35 -16.37 -1.42
N LEU A 139 12.53 -15.46 -1.97
CA LEU A 139 12.26 -15.32 -3.40
C LEU A 139 13.22 -14.38 -4.12
N LEU A 140 13.89 -13.50 -3.38
CA LEU A 140 14.95 -12.65 -3.90
C LEU A 140 16.22 -12.82 -3.06
N LYS A 141 17.37 -12.60 -3.69
CA LYS A 141 18.70 -12.58 -3.08
C LYS A 141 19.45 -11.34 -3.52
N VAL A 142 20.36 -10.86 -2.68
CA VAL A 142 21.33 -9.85 -3.08
C VAL A 142 22.47 -10.58 -3.78
N ILE A 143 22.62 -10.37 -5.08
CA ILE A 143 23.62 -11.06 -5.90
C ILE A 143 24.84 -10.20 -6.22
N GLY A 144 24.83 -8.92 -5.82
CA GLY A 144 25.94 -8.02 -6.02
C GLY A 144 25.60 -6.58 -5.68
N LYS A 145 26.44 -5.67 -6.16
CA LYS A 145 26.26 -4.22 -6.03
C LYS A 145 26.62 -3.50 -7.33
N ARG A 146 25.90 -2.42 -7.64
CA ARG A 146 26.24 -1.45 -8.68
C ARG A 146 26.44 -0.09 -8.01
N GLY A 147 27.70 0.26 -7.75
CA GLY A 147 28.03 1.39 -6.88
C GLY A 147 27.44 1.21 -5.47
N LYS A 148 26.61 2.15 -5.03
CA LYS A 148 25.91 2.09 -3.73
C LYS A 148 24.63 1.26 -3.75
N TYR A 149 24.17 0.80 -4.91
CA TYR A 149 22.91 0.07 -5.05
C TYR A 149 23.13 -1.43 -4.91
N LEU A 150 22.26 -2.10 -4.16
CA LEU A 150 22.20 -3.57 -4.15
C LEU A 150 21.55 -4.05 -5.45
N LEU A 151 22.10 -5.12 -6.01
CA LEU A 151 21.54 -5.86 -7.13
C LEU A 151 20.79 -7.09 -6.62
N TYR A 152 19.54 -7.22 -7.04
CA TYR A 152 18.66 -8.33 -6.67
C TYR A 152 18.45 -9.27 -7.84
N GLY A 153 18.42 -10.57 -7.54
CA GLY A 153 18.01 -11.64 -8.43
C GLY A 153 17.26 -12.72 -7.64
N PHE A 154 16.81 -13.76 -8.32
CA PHE A 154 16.06 -14.87 -7.72
C PHE A 154 17.01 -15.91 -7.07
#